data_AF-A0A086AJT0-F1
#
_entry.id   AF-A0A086AJT0-F1
#
_cell.length_a   1.000
_cell.length_b   1.000
_cell.length_c   1.000
_cell.angle_alpha   90.00
_cell.angle_beta   90.00
_cell.angle_gamma   90.00
#
_symmetry.space_group_name_H-M   'P 1'
#
loop_
_entity.id
_entity.type
_entity.pdbx_description
1 polymer ?
#
loop_
_entity_poly.entity_id
_entity_poly.type
_entity_poly.pdbx_seq_one_letter_code
_entity_poly.pdbx_strand_id
1 'polypeptide(L)'
;MKLHIEIWVQEKGYSANVQELFKESTICYKNNAYRASLLFSYLGFLTIIKEKLINSKPPTAYNAGEWLAQLGKIKNDRIWEEEVFTALVKMDRPVFLMSEDLRDQIKYWRSRRNDCAHYKDNEIDSHHTDAFWSFLKSNIGKITVEGGMQSLLLKFDEHFDPTQTPKDSDYTHLIHDIDQSVLQAELELFFKNVYTITESRVYWESEILEVYNKILKLSSPRVQGALIQYLKASKKDIAFLLFNPERIFDFGYGAKEIRKIWFERMLAAQSTGNPFNLYAFLLQNNIIPKDEIPEANEKIFNSYKQQGPAKIPENKDLDTLKANGFFQSVFDIAITKKDLKDYLWVNGKCDLIGCFIENHPLNPDTVSSIIRNAQHRNPSQWLVKRVQNIFLSTPEIKSKFIAIAATAGLPVPVDFQ
;
A
#
# COMPACT_ATOMS: atom_id res chain seq x y z
N MET A 1 -6.54 39.19 21.09
CA MET A 1 -5.62 38.35 20.29
C MET A 1 -5.81 36.90 20.71
N LYS A 2 -5.96 35.95 19.77
CA LYS A 2 -5.97 34.51 20.11
C LYS A 2 -4.54 34.05 20.41
N LEU A 3 -4.36 33.26 21.46
CA LEU A 3 -3.10 32.63 21.82
C LEU A 3 -2.85 31.42 20.92
N HIS A 4 -1.58 31.06 20.70
CA HIS A 4 -1.22 29.90 19.88
C HIS A 4 -1.79 28.58 20.40
N ILE A 5 -1.94 28.43 21.71
CA ILE A 5 -2.54 27.23 22.30
C ILE A 5 -4.01 27.09 21.93
N GLU A 6 -4.76 28.19 21.81
CA GLU A 6 -6.18 28.17 21.42
C GLU A 6 -6.34 27.64 20.00
N ILE A 7 -5.44 28.03 19.09
CA ILE A 7 -5.42 27.53 17.70
C ILE A 7 -5.07 26.03 17.69
N TRP A 8 -4.01 25.64 18.40
CA TRP A 8 -3.56 24.26 18.45
C TRP A 8 -4.62 23.29 18.99
N VAL A 9 -5.33 23.66 20.08
CA VAL A 9 -6.41 22.84 20.64
C VAL A 9 -7.56 22.67 19.64
N GLN A 10 -7.92 23.74 18.91
CA GLN A 10 -8.96 23.71 17.89
C GLN A 10 -8.59 22.78 16.71
N GLU A 11 -7.36 22.90 16.21
CA GLU A 11 -6.85 22.07 15.09
C GLU A 11 -6.78 20.58 15.44
N LYS A 12 -6.48 20.25 16.70
CA LYS A 12 -6.38 18.85 17.14
C LYS A 12 -7.71 18.15 17.34
N GLY A 13 -8.83 18.88 17.38
CA GLY A 13 -10.16 18.29 17.49
C GLY A 13 -10.38 17.48 18.77
N TYR A 14 -9.79 17.91 19.90
CA TYR A 14 -9.95 17.24 21.18
C TYR A 14 -11.40 17.27 21.69
N SER A 15 -11.73 16.44 22.68
CA SER A 15 -13.08 16.36 23.26
C SER A 15 -13.53 17.70 23.86
N ALA A 16 -14.85 17.87 24.03
CA ALA A 16 -15.43 19.08 24.62
C ALA A 16 -14.85 19.37 26.03
N ASN A 17 -14.58 18.32 26.82
CA ASN A 17 -13.98 18.47 28.16
C ASN A 17 -12.57 19.04 28.08
N VAL A 18 -11.74 18.51 27.18
CA VAL A 18 -10.38 19.03 26.95
C VAL A 18 -10.45 20.47 26.44
N GLN A 19 -11.34 20.77 25.50
CA GLN A 19 -11.51 22.13 24.97
C GLN A 19 -11.91 23.13 26.06
N GLU A 20 -12.85 22.78 26.94
CA GLU A 20 -13.28 23.65 28.04
C GLU A 20 -12.14 23.89 29.04
N LEU A 21 -11.37 22.85 29.38
CA LEU A 21 -10.20 22.99 30.26
C LEU A 21 -9.13 23.94 29.70
N PHE A 22 -8.81 23.83 28.40
CA PHE A 22 -7.87 24.76 27.78
C PHE A 22 -8.45 26.17 27.62
N LYS A 23 -9.76 26.29 27.38
CA LYS A 23 -10.44 27.59 27.36
C LYS A 23 -10.33 28.28 28.72
N GLU A 24 -10.67 27.61 29.81
CA GLU A 24 -10.51 28.13 31.17
C GLU A 24 -9.06 28.50 31.47
N SER A 25 -8.10 27.65 31.07
CA SER A 25 -6.68 27.98 31.18
C SER A 25 -6.33 29.29 30.47
N THR A 26 -6.78 29.48 29.23
CA THR A 26 -6.47 30.70 28.46
C THR A 26 -7.16 31.94 29.01
N ILE A 27 -8.36 31.80 29.60
CA ILE A 27 -9.04 32.88 30.33
C ILE A 27 -8.19 33.29 31.54
N CYS A 28 -7.75 32.32 32.35
CA CYS A 28 -6.89 32.59 33.50
C CYS A 28 -5.58 33.26 33.07
N TYR A 29 -4.93 32.75 32.02
CA TYR A 29 -3.68 33.33 31.51
C TYR A 29 -3.84 34.80 31.10
N LYS A 30 -4.89 35.13 30.34
CA LYS A 30 -5.18 36.49 29.88
C LYS A 30 -5.49 37.46 31.04
N ASN A 31 -5.90 36.94 32.19
CA ASN A 31 -6.18 37.72 33.40
C ASN A 31 -5.02 37.66 34.42
N ASN A 32 -3.81 37.27 34.00
CA ASN A 32 -2.61 37.12 34.85
C ASN A 32 -2.77 36.11 36.01
N ALA A 33 -3.77 35.22 35.95
CA ALA A 33 -3.98 34.14 36.91
C ALA A 33 -3.16 32.89 36.51
N TYR A 34 -1.85 33.02 36.44
CA TYR A 34 -0.96 32.01 35.85
C TYR A 34 -0.96 30.66 36.57
N ARG A 35 -1.09 30.64 37.91
CA ARG A 35 -1.25 29.39 38.67
C ARG A 35 -2.50 28.62 38.24
N ALA A 36 -3.63 29.32 38.11
CA ALA A 36 -4.89 28.72 37.65
C ALA A 36 -4.78 28.28 36.18
N SER A 37 -4.13 29.08 35.34
CA SER A 37 -3.88 28.71 33.95
C SER A 37 -3.10 27.39 33.85
N LEU A 38 -1.99 27.27 34.57
CA LEU A 38 -1.17 26.06 34.55
C LEU A 38 -1.94 24.85 35.11
N LEU A 39 -2.75 25.04 36.16
CA LEU A 39 -3.62 24.00 36.72
C LEU A 39 -4.61 23.46 35.68
N PHE A 40 -5.37 24.34 35.03
CA PHE A 40 -6.35 23.94 34.02
C PHE A 40 -5.68 23.31 32.79
N SER A 41 -4.55 23.85 32.34
CA SER A 41 -3.76 23.23 31.28
C SER A 41 -3.29 21.83 31.63
N TYR A 42 -2.77 21.64 32.84
CA TYR A 42 -2.30 20.33 33.30
C TYR A 42 -3.45 19.33 33.41
N LEU A 43 -4.62 19.77 33.87
CA LEU A 43 -5.82 18.95 33.90
C LEU A 43 -6.29 18.59 32.48
N GLY A 44 -6.21 19.54 31.54
CA GLY A 44 -6.45 19.29 30.11
C GLY A 44 -5.50 18.23 29.55
N PHE A 45 -4.20 18.31 29.87
CA PHE A 45 -3.22 17.30 29.53
C PHE A 45 -3.57 15.91 30.09
N LEU A 46 -3.84 15.79 31.40
CA LEU A 46 -4.22 14.50 31.98
C LEU A 46 -5.52 13.96 31.38
N THR A 47 -6.46 14.82 31.01
CA THR A 47 -7.71 14.42 30.35
C THR A 47 -7.45 13.83 28.96
N ILE A 48 -6.54 14.42 28.17
CA ILE A 48 -6.10 13.83 26.88
C ILE A 48 -5.52 12.43 27.11
N ILE A 49 -4.68 12.26 28.13
CA ILE A 49 -4.07 10.97 28.44
C ILE A 49 -5.11 9.96 28.95
N LYS A 50 -6.06 10.38 29.79
CA LYS A 50 -7.19 9.57 30.25
C LYS A 50 -7.99 9.03 29.06
N GLU A 51 -8.34 9.90 28.13
CA GLU A 51 -9.11 9.52 26.94
C GLU A 51 -8.32 8.57 26.03
N LYS A 52 -7.01 8.77 25.87
CA LYS A 52 -6.14 7.80 25.18
C LYS A 52 -6.18 6.42 25.83
N LEU A 53 -6.11 6.34 27.16
CA LEU A 53 -6.15 5.07 27.90
C LEU A 53 -7.50 4.37 27.77
N ILE A 54 -8.60 5.12 27.92
CA ILE A 54 -9.96 4.55 27.86
C ILE A 54 -10.25 3.97 26.47
N ASN A 55 -9.71 4.58 25.43
CA ASN A 55 -9.91 4.17 24.05
C ASN A 55 -8.82 3.21 23.52
N SER A 56 -7.81 2.89 24.33
CA SER A 56 -6.72 2.00 23.92
C SER A 56 -7.01 0.54 24.26
N LYS A 57 -6.34 -0.33 23.51
CA LYS A 57 -6.25 -1.75 23.84
C LYS A 57 -5.26 -1.99 24.99
N PRO A 58 -5.31 -3.16 25.65
CA PRO A 58 -4.35 -3.50 26.70
C PRO A 58 -2.91 -3.41 26.19
N PRO A 59 -2.00 -2.76 26.92
CA PRO A 59 -0.58 -2.85 26.60
C PRO A 59 -0.10 -4.31 26.66
N THR A 60 0.90 -4.68 25.85
CA THR A 60 1.36 -6.07 25.69
C THR A 60 1.64 -6.78 27.02
N ALA A 61 2.17 -6.03 28.00
CA ALA A 61 2.48 -6.57 29.30
C ALA A 61 1.26 -6.81 30.20
N TYR A 62 0.02 -6.50 29.80
CA TYR A 62 -1.20 -6.59 30.60
C TYR A 62 -2.19 -7.55 29.96
N ASN A 63 -2.78 -8.45 30.76
CA ASN A 63 -3.90 -9.24 30.29
C ASN A 63 -5.21 -8.41 30.32
N ALA A 64 -6.26 -8.90 29.63
CA ALA A 64 -7.53 -8.17 29.51
C ALA A 64 -8.19 -7.85 30.87
N GLY A 65 -8.10 -8.75 31.85
CA GLY A 65 -8.67 -8.54 33.18
C GLY A 65 -7.91 -7.48 33.99
N GLU A 66 -6.59 -7.54 33.98
CA GLU A 66 -5.71 -6.53 34.60
C GLU A 66 -5.96 -5.15 33.99
N TRP A 67 -6.09 -5.09 32.66
CA TRP A 67 -6.36 -3.84 31.95
C TRP A 67 -7.72 -3.27 32.28
N LEU A 68 -8.77 -4.10 32.31
CA LEU A 68 -10.12 -3.66 32.69
C LEU A 68 -10.15 -3.13 34.13
N ALA A 69 -9.42 -3.76 35.05
CA ALA A 69 -9.29 -3.26 36.43
C ALA A 69 -8.60 -1.89 36.46
N GLN A 70 -7.52 -1.71 35.70
CA GLN A 70 -6.84 -0.42 35.58
C GLN A 70 -7.74 0.66 34.97
N LEU A 71 -8.47 0.35 33.91
CA LEU A 71 -9.46 1.24 33.32
C LEU A 71 -10.60 1.58 34.29
N GLY A 72 -11.01 0.64 35.14
CA GLY A 72 -11.97 0.87 36.20
C GLY A 72 -11.52 1.95 37.19
N LYS A 73 -10.24 1.94 37.57
CA LYS A 73 -9.64 2.99 38.40
C LYS A 73 -9.54 4.34 37.68
N ILE A 74 -9.17 4.34 36.40
CA ILE A 74 -9.11 5.54 35.56
C ILE A 74 -10.50 6.16 35.33
N LYS A 75 -11.57 5.37 35.37
CA LYS A 75 -12.95 5.86 35.29
C LYS A 75 -13.51 6.37 36.62
N ASN A 76 -12.80 6.17 37.73
CA ASN A 76 -13.23 6.64 39.05
C ASN A 76 -12.81 8.11 39.26
N ASP A 77 -13.79 9.01 39.29
CA ASP A 77 -13.57 10.45 39.38
C ASP A 77 -12.78 10.91 40.61
N ARG A 78 -12.67 10.09 41.66
CA ARG A 78 -11.90 10.43 42.87
C ARG A 78 -10.40 10.18 42.74
N ILE A 79 -9.99 9.23 41.91
CA ILE A 79 -8.59 8.76 41.87
C ILE A 79 -7.97 8.79 40.47
N TRP A 80 -8.75 9.09 39.44
CA TRP A 80 -8.29 8.96 38.06
C TRP A 80 -7.04 9.79 37.73
N GLU A 81 -6.90 11.00 38.27
CA GLU A 81 -5.73 11.85 38.00
C GLU A 81 -4.43 11.17 38.43
N GLU A 82 -4.44 10.57 39.62
CA GLU A 82 -3.28 9.89 40.18
C GLU A 82 -2.98 8.59 39.44
N GLU A 83 -4.02 7.85 39.04
CA GLU A 83 -3.89 6.61 38.27
C GLU A 83 -3.37 6.86 36.85
N VAL A 84 -3.83 7.93 36.19
CA VAL A 84 -3.31 8.34 34.87
C VAL A 84 -1.85 8.79 34.99
N PHE A 85 -1.52 9.58 36.01
CA PHE A 85 -0.12 9.98 36.26
C PHE A 85 0.78 8.78 36.52
N THR A 86 0.33 7.85 37.37
CA THR A 86 1.04 6.59 37.65
C THR A 86 1.30 5.82 36.36
N ALA A 87 0.29 5.67 35.49
CA ALA A 87 0.46 5.02 34.19
C ALA A 87 1.48 5.73 33.28
N LEU A 88 1.54 7.07 33.29
CA LEU A 88 2.50 7.86 32.51
C LEU A 88 3.95 7.67 32.96
N VAL A 89 4.19 7.53 34.26
CA VAL A 89 5.55 7.47 34.82
C VAL A 89 6.04 6.05 35.11
N LYS A 90 5.15 5.05 35.01
CA LYS A 90 5.47 3.65 35.26
C LYS A 90 6.51 3.12 34.26
N MET A 91 7.62 2.60 34.80
CA MET A 91 8.72 2.02 34.01
C MET A 91 8.67 0.49 33.97
N ASP A 92 8.30 -0.15 35.09
CA ASP A 92 8.08 -1.59 35.15
C ASP A 92 6.70 -1.91 34.53
N ARG A 93 6.66 -2.69 33.44
CA ARG A 93 5.45 -2.91 32.60
C ARG A 93 4.83 -1.57 32.15
N PRO A 94 5.50 -0.83 31.26
CA PRO A 94 5.07 0.51 30.86
C PRO A 94 3.73 0.46 30.12
N VAL A 95 2.84 1.40 30.45
CA VAL A 95 1.57 1.58 29.75
C VAL A 95 1.75 2.44 28.50
N PHE A 96 2.69 3.37 28.54
CA PHE A 96 3.05 4.24 27.42
C PHE A 96 4.47 3.96 26.96
N LEU A 97 4.68 3.93 25.65
CA LEU A 97 6.00 3.93 25.03
C LEU A 97 6.47 5.38 24.86
N MET A 98 7.51 5.75 25.60
CA MET A 98 8.17 7.07 25.55
C MET A 98 9.55 7.00 26.20
N SER A 99 10.42 7.97 25.91
CA SER A 99 11.75 8.06 26.53
C SER A 99 11.67 8.33 28.03
N GLU A 100 12.69 7.88 28.77
CA GLU A 100 12.84 8.16 30.20
C GLU A 100 12.91 9.67 30.47
N ASP A 101 13.65 10.42 29.64
CA ASP A 101 13.70 11.89 29.68
C ASP A 101 12.29 12.53 29.58
N LEU A 102 11.43 12.03 28.68
CA LEU A 102 10.07 12.54 28.58
C LEU A 102 9.25 12.24 29.85
N ARG A 103 9.46 11.09 30.50
CA ARG A 103 8.82 10.78 31.79
C ARG A 103 9.28 11.73 32.88
N ASP A 104 10.56 12.07 32.92
CA ASP A 104 11.09 13.00 33.92
C ASP A 104 10.58 14.43 33.70
N GLN A 105 10.45 14.87 32.46
CA GLN A 105 9.76 16.13 32.14
C GLN A 105 8.29 16.11 32.59
N ILE A 106 7.57 14.99 32.44
CA ILE A 106 6.19 14.84 32.96
C ILE A 106 6.16 14.95 34.49
N LYS A 107 7.11 14.31 35.20
CA LYS A 107 7.24 14.44 36.66
C LYS A 107 7.52 15.89 37.08
N TYR A 108 8.36 16.61 36.35
CA TYR A 108 8.60 18.04 36.57
C TYR A 108 7.30 18.85 36.50
N TRP A 109 6.48 18.64 35.46
CA TRP A 109 5.21 19.36 35.32
C TRP A 109 4.19 19.00 36.41
N ARG A 110 4.18 17.76 36.91
CA ARG A 110 3.38 17.38 38.10
C ARG A 110 3.81 18.20 39.33
N SER A 111 5.11 18.39 39.53
CA SER A 111 5.63 19.21 40.63
C SER A 111 5.18 20.67 40.51
N ARG A 112 5.29 21.29 39.32
CA ARG A 112 4.81 22.66 39.08
C ARG A 112 3.30 22.81 39.28
N ARG A 113 2.51 21.83 38.84
CA ARG A 113 1.07 21.77 39.14
C ARG A 113 0.80 21.73 40.64
N ASN A 114 1.57 20.94 41.40
CA ASN A 114 1.43 20.86 42.85
C ASN A 114 1.83 22.17 43.56
N ASP A 115 2.82 22.90 43.04
CA ASP A 115 3.15 24.24 43.53
C ASP A 115 1.97 25.21 43.35
N CYS A 116 1.25 25.11 42.23
CA CYS A 116 0.04 25.89 41.97
C CYS A 116 -1.10 25.53 42.93
N ALA A 117 -1.38 24.23 43.11
CA ALA A 117 -2.51 23.75 43.91
C ALA A 117 -2.35 23.97 45.42
N HIS A 118 -1.13 23.84 45.95
CA HIS A 118 -0.86 23.91 47.39
C HIS A 118 -0.23 25.23 47.83
N TYR A 119 -0.18 26.23 46.95
CA TYR A 119 0.41 27.54 47.22
C TYR A 119 1.80 27.44 47.86
N LYS A 120 2.66 26.60 47.28
CA LYS A 120 4.05 26.48 47.74
C LYS A 120 4.85 27.73 47.34
N ASP A 121 5.95 27.99 48.06
CA ASP A 121 6.79 29.19 47.94
C ASP A 121 7.41 29.42 46.54
N ASN A 122 7.35 28.44 45.64
CA ASN A 122 7.83 28.58 44.27
C ASN A 122 6.96 29.56 43.48
N GLU A 123 7.59 30.52 42.81
CA GLU A 123 6.94 31.47 41.90
C GLU A 123 6.43 30.75 40.64
N ILE A 124 5.22 31.09 40.21
CA ILE A 124 4.60 30.61 38.97
C ILE A 124 4.07 31.82 38.21
N ASP A 125 4.52 31.95 36.97
CA ASP A 125 4.29 33.11 36.12
C ASP A 125 4.03 32.67 34.67
N SER A 126 3.68 33.61 33.80
CA SER A 126 3.37 33.46 32.37
C SER A 126 4.26 32.44 31.66
N HIS A 127 5.58 32.62 31.77
CA HIS A 127 6.58 31.79 31.09
C HIS A 127 6.50 30.30 31.45
N HIS A 128 6.06 29.94 32.67
CA HIS A 128 5.85 28.54 33.05
C HIS A 128 4.66 27.93 32.30
N THR A 129 3.59 28.70 32.11
CA THR A 129 2.43 28.27 31.32
C THR A 129 2.82 28.13 29.85
N ASP A 130 3.54 29.11 29.30
CA ASP A 130 3.98 29.08 27.90
C ASP A 130 4.95 27.92 27.62
N ALA A 131 5.86 27.65 28.56
CA ALA A 131 6.75 26.49 28.50
C ALA A 131 5.96 25.19 28.56
N PHE A 132 4.93 25.08 29.41
CA PHE A 132 4.09 23.88 29.45
C PHE A 132 3.30 23.67 28.15
N TRP A 133 2.71 24.73 27.59
CA TRP A 133 2.06 24.66 26.29
C TRP A 133 3.00 24.25 25.17
N SER A 134 4.24 24.74 25.19
CA SER A 134 5.28 24.34 24.24
C SER A 134 5.67 22.88 24.41
N PHE A 135 5.80 22.41 25.65
CA PHE A 135 6.01 21.00 25.98
C PHE A 135 4.89 20.12 25.42
N LEU A 136 3.62 20.49 25.60
CA LEU A 136 2.47 19.72 25.09
C LEU A 136 2.49 19.62 23.57
N LYS A 137 2.68 20.74 22.87
CA LYS A 137 2.74 20.77 21.40
C LYS A 137 3.84 19.86 20.86
N SER A 138 5.00 19.85 21.51
CA SER A 138 6.18 19.09 21.07
C SER A 138 6.12 17.60 21.42
N ASN A 139 5.41 17.21 22.48
CA ASN A 139 5.55 15.87 23.06
C ASN A 139 4.27 15.05 23.14
N ILE A 140 3.06 15.63 23.02
CA ILE A 140 1.82 14.85 23.19
C ILE A 140 1.69 13.70 22.18
N GLY A 141 2.27 13.85 20.98
CA GLY A 141 2.30 12.82 19.94
C GLY A 141 3.27 11.68 20.23
N LYS A 142 4.29 11.92 21.05
CA LYS A 142 5.30 10.92 21.48
C LYS A 142 4.81 10.04 22.64
N ILE A 143 3.68 10.41 23.24
CA ILE A 143 3.04 9.64 24.33
C ILE A 143 2.03 8.69 23.71
N THR A 144 2.49 7.49 23.38
CA THR A 144 1.69 6.45 22.70
C THR A 144 1.46 5.28 23.64
N VAL A 145 0.24 4.75 23.69
CA VAL A 145 -0.03 3.55 24.49
C VAL A 145 0.77 2.40 23.89
N GLU A 146 1.50 1.69 24.74
CA GLU A 146 2.28 0.54 24.31
C GLU A 146 1.35 -0.54 23.77
N GLY A 147 1.71 -1.17 22.65
CA GLY A 147 0.81 -2.08 21.93
C GLY A 147 -0.30 -1.39 21.11
N GLY A 148 -0.28 -0.06 20.93
CA GLY A 148 -1.16 0.65 19.99
C GLY A 148 -0.57 0.82 18.58
N MET A 149 -1.34 1.41 17.65
CA MET A 149 -0.96 1.57 16.23
C MET A 149 0.44 2.18 16.06
N GLN A 150 0.74 3.25 16.80
CA GLN A 150 2.03 3.96 16.66
C GLN A 150 3.22 3.13 17.13
N SER A 151 3.06 2.31 18.18
CA SER A 151 4.07 1.35 18.63
C SER A 151 4.31 0.29 17.56
N LEU A 152 3.24 -0.23 16.95
CA LEU A 152 3.37 -1.18 15.85
C LEU A 152 4.06 -0.58 14.62
N LEU A 153 3.72 0.66 14.23
CA LEU A 153 4.37 1.34 13.11
C LEU A 153 5.88 1.53 13.34
N LEU A 154 6.31 1.79 14.57
CA LEU A 154 7.73 1.87 14.91
C LEU A 154 8.43 0.52 14.68
N LYS A 155 7.81 -0.59 15.11
CA LYS A 155 8.35 -1.94 14.85
C LYS A 155 8.42 -2.26 13.36
N PHE A 156 7.44 -1.82 12.56
CA PHE A 156 7.50 -1.93 11.10
C PHE A 156 8.68 -1.11 10.54
N ASP A 157 8.87 0.13 11.00
CA ASP A 157 9.99 0.97 10.55
C ASP A 157 11.35 0.35 10.87
N GLU A 158 11.55 -0.15 12.09
CA GLU A 158 12.77 -0.87 12.50
C GLU A 158 12.99 -2.16 11.70
N HIS A 159 11.92 -2.91 11.41
CA HIS A 159 12.02 -4.16 10.65
C HIS A 159 12.40 -3.92 9.19
N PHE A 160 11.85 -2.89 8.56
CA PHE A 160 12.13 -2.60 7.14
C PHE A 160 13.37 -1.71 6.94
N ASP A 161 14.04 -1.30 8.02
CA ASP A 161 15.34 -0.62 7.96
C ASP A 161 16.49 -1.63 7.77
N PRO A 162 17.16 -1.64 6.59
CA PRO A 162 18.23 -2.60 6.30
C PRO A 162 19.49 -2.40 7.17
N THR A 163 19.60 -1.29 7.90
CA THR A 163 20.69 -1.06 8.87
C THR A 163 20.43 -1.74 10.22
N GLN A 164 19.18 -2.09 10.51
CA GLN A 164 18.74 -2.67 11.77
C GLN A 164 18.37 -4.15 11.62
N THR A 165 17.70 -4.50 10.52
CA THR A 165 17.13 -5.82 10.29
C THR A 165 17.51 -6.36 8.90
N PRO A 166 17.95 -7.63 8.77
CA PRO A 166 18.19 -8.25 7.47
C PRO A 166 16.91 -8.29 6.62
N LYS A 167 17.04 -8.02 5.31
CA LYS A 167 15.92 -7.88 4.37
C LYS A 167 14.94 -9.08 4.35
N ASP A 168 15.44 -10.29 4.52
CA ASP A 168 14.64 -11.52 4.45
C ASP A 168 14.11 -11.99 5.82
N SER A 169 14.22 -11.15 6.84
CA SER A 169 13.75 -11.48 8.19
C SER A 169 12.23 -11.65 8.22
N ASP A 170 11.74 -12.54 9.08
CA ASP A 170 10.30 -12.76 9.22
C ASP A 170 9.61 -11.66 10.07
N TYR A 171 8.57 -11.05 9.49
CA TYR A 171 7.70 -10.08 10.14
C TYR A 171 6.28 -10.60 10.39
N THR A 172 6.05 -11.92 10.40
CA THR A 172 4.72 -12.51 10.63
C THR A 172 4.14 -12.07 11.98
N HIS A 173 5.00 -11.98 13.01
CA HIS A 173 4.61 -11.50 14.32
C HIS A 173 4.02 -10.07 14.29
N LEU A 174 4.59 -9.17 13.48
CA LEU A 174 4.07 -7.80 13.33
C LEU A 174 2.70 -7.77 12.66
N ILE A 175 2.44 -8.69 11.73
CA ILE A 175 1.13 -8.80 11.07
C ILE A 175 0.06 -9.27 12.05
N HIS A 176 0.38 -10.24 12.91
CA HIS A 176 -0.55 -10.69 13.96
C HIS A 176 -0.87 -9.58 14.98
N ASP A 177 0.10 -8.71 15.26
CA ASP A 177 -0.08 -7.58 16.16
C ASP A 177 -1.07 -6.53 15.60
N ILE A 178 -1.32 -6.46 14.28
CA ILE A 178 -2.24 -5.46 13.67
C ILE A 178 -3.63 -5.56 14.29
N ASP A 179 -4.13 -6.79 14.45
CA ASP A 179 -5.46 -7.04 14.97
C ASP A 179 -5.65 -6.51 16.39
N GLN A 180 -4.59 -6.56 17.19
CA GLN A 180 -4.58 -6.12 18.59
C GLN A 180 -4.00 -4.72 18.78
N SER A 181 -3.39 -4.12 17.78
CA SER A 181 -2.74 -2.81 17.95
C SER A 181 -3.47 -1.67 17.25
N VAL A 182 -4.23 -1.97 16.20
CA VAL A 182 -4.83 -0.92 15.35
C VAL A 182 -6.36 -0.91 15.50
N LEU A 183 -6.91 0.25 15.87
CA LEU A 183 -8.36 0.47 15.94
C LEU A 183 -8.97 0.52 14.54
N GLN A 184 -10.27 0.24 14.41
CA GLN A 184 -10.94 0.22 13.11
C GLN A 184 -10.79 1.54 12.34
N ALA A 185 -10.99 2.67 13.03
CA ALA A 185 -10.88 4.00 12.44
C ALA A 185 -9.45 4.38 12.03
N GLU A 186 -8.44 3.63 12.51
CA GLU A 186 -7.03 3.91 12.27
C GLU A 186 -6.42 3.03 11.17
N LEU A 187 -7.12 1.99 10.72
CA LEU A 187 -6.58 1.01 9.77
C LEU A 187 -6.17 1.64 8.43
N GLU A 188 -6.94 2.59 7.90
CA GLU A 188 -6.58 3.28 6.66
C GLU A 188 -5.26 4.06 6.80
N LEU A 189 -5.13 4.81 7.89
CA LEU A 189 -3.92 5.56 8.19
C LEU A 189 -2.73 4.62 8.44
N PHE A 190 -2.95 3.49 9.12
CA PHE A 190 -1.95 2.47 9.32
C PHE A 190 -1.41 1.92 8.00
N PHE A 191 -2.27 1.50 7.07
CA PHE A 191 -1.82 0.96 5.78
C PHE A 191 -1.07 2.00 4.94
N LYS A 192 -1.52 3.26 4.98
CA LYS A 192 -0.80 4.37 4.36
C LYS A 192 0.61 4.53 4.94
N ASN A 193 0.75 4.48 6.26
CA ASN A 193 2.05 4.61 6.92
C ASN A 193 2.96 3.40 6.65
N VAL A 194 2.43 2.18 6.62
CA VAL A 194 3.19 0.98 6.21
C VAL A 194 3.74 1.15 4.79
N TYR A 195 2.92 1.66 3.85
CA TYR A 195 3.41 1.96 2.49
C TYR A 195 4.58 2.94 2.53
N THR A 196 4.40 4.08 3.20
CA THR A 196 5.43 5.12 3.28
C THR A 196 6.72 4.62 3.92
N ILE A 197 6.64 3.80 4.97
CA ILE A 197 7.81 3.15 5.58
C ILE A 197 8.55 2.33 4.51
N THR A 198 7.86 1.40 3.86
CA THR A 198 8.51 0.51 2.88
C THR A 198 9.03 1.25 1.64
N GLU A 199 8.29 2.24 1.15
CA GLU A 199 8.68 3.09 0.01
C GLU A 199 9.95 3.91 0.33
N SER A 200 10.03 4.50 1.52
CA SER A 200 11.18 5.32 1.94
C SER A 200 12.50 4.55 2.04
N ARG A 201 12.42 3.22 2.14
CA ARG A 201 13.58 2.31 2.24
C ARG A 201 13.98 1.68 0.90
N VAL A 202 13.50 2.24 -0.22
CA VAL A 202 13.85 1.85 -1.60
C VAL A 202 13.44 0.40 -1.94
N TYR A 203 12.35 -0.09 -1.34
CA TYR A 203 11.74 -1.34 -1.75
C TYR A 203 11.04 -1.17 -3.10
N TRP A 204 11.11 -2.20 -3.94
CA TRP A 204 10.35 -2.24 -5.19
C TRP A 204 8.86 -2.35 -4.88
N GLU A 205 8.01 -1.77 -5.74
CA GLU A 205 6.55 -1.83 -5.59
C GLU A 205 6.03 -3.27 -5.36
N SER A 206 6.62 -4.27 -6.03
CA SER A 206 6.27 -5.68 -5.82
C SER A 206 6.53 -6.16 -4.39
N GLU A 207 7.61 -5.71 -3.76
CA GLU A 207 7.96 -6.10 -2.38
C GLU A 207 7.01 -5.46 -1.37
N ILE A 208 6.64 -4.20 -1.61
CA ILE A 208 5.64 -3.49 -0.80
C ILE A 208 4.29 -4.21 -0.89
N LEU A 209 3.87 -4.58 -2.10
CA LEU A 209 2.62 -5.29 -2.33
C LEU A 209 2.62 -6.71 -1.72
N GLU A 210 3.79 -7.36 -1.57
CA GLU A 210 3.88 -8.62 -0.84
C GLU A 210 3.62 -8.46 0.67
N VAL A 211 3.98 -7.32 1.28
CA VAL A 211 3.58 -7.03 2.67
C VAL A 211 2.05 -7.03 2.78
N TYR A 212 1.36 -6.37 1.85
CA TYR A 212 -0.10 -6.36 1.81
C TYR A 212 -0.71 -7.73 1.53
N ASN A 213 -0.09 -8.53 0.67
CA ASN A 213 -0.51 -9.91 0.42
C ASN A 213 -0.41 -10.75 1.69
N LYS A 214 0.68 -10.60 2.45
CA LYS A 214 0.88 -11.30 3.73
C LYS A 214 -0.12 -10.84 4.79
N ILE A 215 -0.48 -9.55 4.84
CA ILE A 215 -1.55 -9.03 5.71
C ILE A 215 -2.90 -9.65 5.33
N LEU A 216 -3.25 -9.71 4.03
CA LEU A 216 -4.50 -10.36 3.59
C LEU A 216 -4.54 -11.85 3.95
N LYS A 217 -3.38 -12.53 3.94
CA LYS A 217 -3.27 -13.96 4.30
C LYS A 217 -3.47 -14.23 5.79
N LEU A 218 -2.94 -13.37 6.66
CA LEU A 218 -2.71 -13.71 8.08
C LEU A 218 -3.56 -12.92 9.08
N SER A 219 -4.16 -11.81 8.67
CA SER A 219 -4.97 -10.96 9.57
C SER A 219 -6.45 -11.36 9.59
N SER A 220 -7.20 -10.85 10.56
CA SER A 220 -8.64 -11.10 10.67
C SER A 220 -9.45 -10.50 9.51
N PRO A 221 -10.70 -10.96 9.28
CA PRO A 221 -11.60 -10.39 8.27
C PRO A 221 -11.80 -8.88 8.38
N ARG A 222 -11.71 -8.34 9.60
CA ARG A 222 -11.79 -6.90 9.88
C ARG A 222 -10.65 -6.14 9.21
N VAL A 223 -9.42 -6.61 9.40
CA VAL A 223 -8.21 -5.99 8.84
C VAL A 223 -8.16 -6.22 7.33
N GLN A 224 -8.49 -7.43 6.88
CA GLN A 224 -8.56 -7.77 5.45
C GLN A 224 -9.52 -6.84 4.70
N GLY A 225 -10.76 -6.69 5.20
CA GLY A 225 -11.77 -5.83 4.58
C GLY A 225 -11.33 -4.37 4.51
N ALA A 226 -10.68 -3.85 5.56
CA ALA A 226 -10.14 -2.49 5.56
C ALA A 226 -8.99 -2.30 4.55
N LEU A 227 -8.10 -3.30 4.43
CA LEU A 227 -7.00 -3.24 3.46
C LEU A 227 -7.53 -3.25 2.02
N ILE A 228 -8.51 -4.09 1.71
CA ILE A 228 -9.17 -4.12 0.40
C ILE A 228 -9.79 -2.76 0.06
N GLN A 229 -10.51 -2.16 1.01
CA GLN A 229 -11.09 -0.82 0.84
C GLN A 229 -10.02 0.24 0.58
N TYR A 230 -8.93 0.23 1.35
CA TYR A 230 -7.80 1.12 1.16
C TYR A 230 -7.16 0.96 -0.23
N LEU A 231 -6.92 -0.27 -0.70
CA LEU A 231 -6.34 -0.54 -2.02
C LEU A 231 -7.24 -0.03 -3.16
N LYS A 232 -8.56 -0.22 -3.05
CA LYS A 232 -9.52 0.33 -4.02
C LYS A 232 -9.53 1.86 -4.00
N ALA A 233 -9.61 2.48 -2.81
CA ALA A 233 -9.67 3.93 -2.65
C ALA A 233 -8.39 4.62 -3.16
N SER A 234 -7.24 4.02 -2.92
CA SER A 234 -5.92 4.51 -3.37
C SER A 234 -5.56 4.14 -4.81
N LYS A 235 -6.45 3.43 -5.53
CA LYS A 235 -6.24 2.93 -6.91
C LYS A 235 -5.02 2.01 -7.07
N LYS A 236 -4.59 1.36 -5.98
CA LYS A 236 -3.48 0.39 -5.96
C LYS A 236 -3.93 -1.06 -6.10
N ASP A 237 -5.23 -1.31 -6.00
CA ASP A 237 -5.87 -2.62 -6.20
C ASP A 237 -5.40 -3.35 -7.47
N ILE A 238 -5.30 -2.66 -8.61
CA ILE A 238 -4.90 -3.31 -9.86
C ILE A 238 -3.41 -3.65 -9.85
N ALA A 239 -2.55 -2.74 -9.37
CA ALA A 239 -1.13 -3.03 -9.21
C ALA A 239 -0.92 -4.26 -8.33
N PHE A 240 -1.65 -4.34 -7.21
CA PHE A 240 -1.68 -5.50 -6.32
C PHE A 240 -2.06 -6.80 -7.05
N LEU A 241 -3.16 -6.78 -7.82
CA LEU A 241 -3.69 -7.94 -8.54
C LEU A 241 -2.83 -8.41 -9.72
N LEU A 242 -1.95 -7.55 -10.26
CA LEU A 242 -0.99 -7.98 -11.29
C LEU A 242 0.07 -8.94 -10.73
N PHE A 243 0.37 -8.84 -9.43
CA PHE A 243 1.30 -9.74 -8.73
C PHE A 243 0.57 -10.88 -8.02
N ASN A 244 -0.66 -10.64 -7.56
CA ASN A 244 -1.46 -11.58 -6.78
C ASN A 244 -2.86 -11.78 -7.41
N PRO A 245 -2.95 -12.33 -8.64
CA PRO A 245 -4.21 -12.39 -9.38
C PRO A 245 -5.27 -13.26 -8.70
N GLU A 246 -4.86 -14.25 -7.91
CA GLU A 246 -5.75 -15.12 -7.13
C GLU A 246 -6.56 -14.36 -6.09
N ARG A 247 -6.09 -13.19 -5.68
CA ARG A 247 -6.78 -12.33 -4.71
C ARG A 247 -7.97 -11.60 -5.28
N ILE A 248 -8.24 -11.67 -6.59
CA ILE A 248 -9.35 -10.92 -7.19
C ILE A 248 -10.71 -11.22 -6.54
N PHE A 249 -10.90 -12.45 -6.05
CA PHE A 249 -12.14 -12.85 -5.37
C PHE A 249 -12.34 -12.12 -4.04
N ASP A 250 -11.25 -11.79 -3.34
CA ASP A 250 -11.30 -11.06 -2.07
C ASP A 250 -11.85 -9.64 -2.27
N PHE A 251 -11.65 -9.05 -3.45
CA PHE A 251 -12.08 -7.68 -3.75
C PHE A 251 -13.58 -7.57 -4.06
N GLY A 252 -14.29 -8.67 -4.34
CA GLY A 252 -15.74 -8.65 -4.57
C GLY A 252 -16.18 -7.71 -5.71
N TYR A 253 -15.43 -7.64 -6.81
CA TYR A 253 -15.80 -6.83 -7.97
C TYR A 253 -17.07 -7.34 -8.66
N GLY A 254 -17.98 -6.43 -9.00
CA GLY A 254 -19.12 -6.75 -9.86
C GLY A 254 -18.74 -6.81 -11.34
N ALA A 255 -19.67 -7.31 -12.18
CA ALA A 255 -19.43 -7.48 -13.62
C ALA A 255 -18.96 -6.20 -14.34
N LYS A 256 -19.55 -5.04 -14.00
CA LYS A 256 -19.12 -3.74 -14.57
C LYS A 256 -17.69 -3.37 -14.19
N GLU A 257 -17.27 -3.69 -12.97
CA GLU A 257 -15.91 -3.42 -12.50
C GLU A 257 -14.92 -4.38 -13.16
N ILE A 258 -15.24 -5.67 -13.26
CA ILE A 258 -14.46 -6.67 -14.01
C ILE A 258 -14.25 -6.20 -15.45
N ARG A 259 -15.33 -5.77 -16.12
CA ARG A 259 -15.24 -5.20 -17.47
C ARG A 259 -14.26 -4.03 -17.54
N LYS A 260 -14.36 -3.09 -16.61
CA LYS A 260 -13.44 -1.95 -16.52
C LYS A 260 -11.99 -2.36 -16.27
N ILE A 261 -11.75 -3.45 -15.53
CA ILE A 261 -10.41 -3.97 -15.24
C ILE A 261 -9.72 -4.40 -16.53
N TRP A 262 -10.31 -5.33 -17.30
CA TRP A 262 -9.67 -5.83 -18.51
C TRP A 262 -9.72 -4.82 -19.67
N PHE A 263 -10.73 -3.95 -19.71
CA PHE A 263 -10.86 -2.96 -20.79
C PHE A 263 -9.87 -1.79 -20.66
N GLU A 264 -9.53 -1.39 -19.43
CA GLU A 264 -8.78 -0.15 -19.19
C GLU A 264 -7.73 -0.29 -18.09
N ARG A 265 -8.16 -0.65 -16.86
CA ARG A 265 -7.34 -0.39 -15.67
C ARG A 265 -6.07 -1.24 -15.61
N MET A 266 -6.16 -2.50 -15.99
CA MET A 266 -5.03 -3.43 -16.01
C MET A 266 -3.95 -2.98 -16.99
N LEU A 267 -4.36 -2.49 -18.16
CA LEU A 267 -3.46 -1.97 -19.18
C LEU A 267 -2.83 -0.63 -18.75
N ALA A 268 -3.58 0.21 -18.04
CA ALA A 268 -3.03 1.44 -17.45
C ALA A 268 -1.95 1.16 -16.38
N ALA A 269 -2.01 0.01 -15.71
CA ALA A 269 -1.07 -0.42 -14.68
C ALA A 269 0.11 -1.28 -15.21
N GLN A 270 0.26 -1.41 -16.54
CA GLN A 270 1.29 -2.27 -17.15
C GLN A 270 2.73 -1.86 -16.81
N SER A 271 2.98 -0.61 -16.41
CA SER A 271 4.29 -0.16 -15.93
C SER A 271 4.67 -0.85 -14.63
N THR A 272 3.69 -1.21 -13.80
CA THR A 272 3.88 -1.80 -12.47
C THR A 272 4.04 -3.32 -12.53
N GLY A 273 3.18 -4.04 -13.25
CA GLY A 273 3.22 -5.50 -13.33
C GLY A 273 2.94 -6.04 -14.73
N ASN A 274 2.98 -7.37 -14.91
CA ASN A 274 2.66 -8.02 -16.18
C ASN A 274 1.13 -8.19 -16.34
N PRO A 275 0.47 -7.47 -17.27
CA PRO A 275 -0.99 -7.56 -17.43
C PRO A 275 -1.47 -8.96 -17.83
N PHE A 276 -0.62 -9.79 -18.44
CA PHE A 276 -1.01 -11.13 -18.86
C PHE A 276 -1.23 -12.08 -17.68
N ASN A 277 -0.57 -11.86 -16.54
CA ASN A 277 -0.77 -12.67 -15.33
C ASN A 277 -2.22 -12.56 -14.84
N LEU A 278 -2.72 -11.33 -14.75
CA LEU A 278 -4.11 -11.09 -14.36
C LEU A 278 -5.08 -11.48 -15.48
N TYR A 279 -4.76 -11.19 -16.74
CA TYR A 279 -5.64 -11.54 -17.87
C TYR A 279 -5.86 -13.06 -18.00
N ALA A 280 -4.78 -13.85 -17.95
CA ALA A 280 -4.86 -15.29 -18.00
C ALA A 280 -5.65 -15.84 -16.81
N PHE A 281 -5.42 -15.30 -15.61
CA PHE A 281 -6.19 -15.70 -14.43
C PHE A 281 -7.70 -15.44 -14.57
N LEU A 282 -8.08 -14.27 -15.13
CA LEU A 282 -9.47 -13.93 -15.40
C LEU A 282 -10.14 -14.92 -16.37
N LEU A 283 -9.42 -15.33 -17.42
CA LEU A 283 -9.90 -16.30 -18.40
C LEU A 283 -10.00 -17.71 -17.80
N GLN A 284 -8.95 -18.16 -17.10
CA GLN A 284 -8.89 -19.48 -16.48
C GLN A 284 -10.05 -19.72 -15.52
N ASN A 285 -10.44 -18.69 -14.78
CA ASN A 285 -11.49 -18.77 -13.77
C ASN A 285 -12.88 -18.35 -14.29
N ASN A 286 -13.06 -18.18 -15.60
CA ASN A 286 -14.33 -17.76 -16.22
C ASN A 286 -14.90 -16.46 -15.63
N ILE A 287 -14.02 -15.53 -15.21
CA ILE A 287 -14.43 -14.24 -14.65
C ILE A 287 -14.90 -13.29 -15.76
N ILE A 288 -14.30 -13.39 -16.95
CA ILE A 288 -14.79 -12.72 -18.16
C ILE A 288 -15.89 -13.59 -18.79
N PRO A 289 -17.10 -13.07 -19.03
CA PRO A 289 -18.15 -13.80 -19.74
C PRO A 289 -17.68 -14.29 -21.12
N LYS A 290 -18.09 -15.50 -21.50
CA LYS A 290 -17.60 -16.16 -22.73
C LYS A 290 -17.85 -15.35 -24.01
N ASP A 291 -18.97 -14.63 -24.06
CA ASP A 291 -19.36 -13.75 -25.14
C ASP A 291 -18.53 -12.46 -25.21
N GLU A 292 -17.89 -12.05 -24.11
CA GLU A 292 -16.99 -10.90 -24.05
C GLU A 292 -15.52 -11.26 -24.38
N ILE A 293 -15.14 -12.55 -24.35
CA ILE A 293 -13.75 -12.97 -24.57
C ILE A 293 -13.17 -12.50 -25.91
N PRO A 294 -13.88 -12.60 -27.06
CA PRO A 294 -13.36 -12.10 -28.33
C PRO A 294 -13.04 -10.60 -28.29
N GLU A 295 -13.94 -9.80 -27.71
CA GLU A 295 -13.73 -8.36 -27.51
C GLU A 295 -12.54 -8.10 -26.60
N ALA A 296 -12.44 -8.83 -25.48
CA ALA A 296 -11.34 -8.70 -24.54
C ALA A 296 -9.99 -9.03 -25.20
N ASN A 297 -9.89 -10.11 -25.97
CA ASN A 297 -8.68 -10.46 -26.70
C ASN A 297 -8.24 -9.34 -27.66
N GLU A 298 -9.17 -8.82 -28.46
CA GLU A 298 -8.90 -7.71 -29.38
C GLU A 298 -8.46 -6.46 -28.63
N LYS A 299 -9.11 -6.15 -27.51
CA LYS A 299 -8.83 -4.98 -26.68
C LYS A 299 -7.44 -5.06 -26.05
N ILE A 300 -7.10 -6.19 -25.44
CA ILE A 300 -5.80 -6.44 -24.81
C ILE A 300 -4.69 -6.34 -25.86
N PHE A 301 -4.83 -7.04 -27.00
CA PHE A 301 -3.80 -7.00 -28.03
C PHE A 301 -3.59 -5.59 -28.59
N ASN A 302 -4.66 -4.89 -28.98
CA ASN A 302 -4.53 -3.57 -29.58
C ASN A 302 -3.94 -2.52 -28.62
N SER A 303 -4.36 -2.57 -27.36
CA SER A 303 -4.03 -1.56 -26.36
C SER A 303 -2.70 -1.84 -25.65
N TYR A 304 -2.19 -3.08 -25.68
CA TYR A 304 -0.87 -3.40 -25.15
C TYR A 304 0.20 -2.57 -25.85
N LYS A 305 1.04 -1.94 -25.02
CA LYS A 305 2.21 -1.18 -25.47
C LYS A 305 3.44 -1.78 -24.83
N GLN A 306 4.30 -2.37 -25.65
CA GLN A 306 5.58 -2.87 -25.18
C GLN A 306 6.44 -1.70 -24.66
N GLN A 307 6.84 -1.74 -23.39
CA GLN A 307 7.69 -0.75 -22.74
C GLN A 307 8.74 -1.47 -21.87
N GLY A 308 10.03 -1.26 -22.16
CA GLY A 308 11.13 -1.85 -21.37
C GLY A 308 11.27 -3.37 -21.53
N PRO A 309 11.95 -4.06 -20.59
CA PRO A 309 12.09 -5.53 -20.63
C PRO A 309 10.71 -6.21 -20.70
N ALA A 310 10.59 -7.16 -21.62
CA ALA A 310 9.33 -7.64 -22.16
C ALA A 310 8.38 -8.25 -21.09
N LYS A 311 7.26 -7.58 -20.80
CA LYS A 311 6.15 -8.13 -20.00
C LYS A 311 5.15 -8.84 -20.91
N ILE A 312 5.57 -9.96 -21.49
CA ILE A 312 4.77 -10.82 -22.38
C ILE A 312 4.15 -11.99 -21.59
N PRO A 313 3.22 -12.76 -22.17
CA PRO A 313 2.71 -13.96 -21.50
C PRO A 313 3.82 -14.90 -21.04
N GLU A 314 3.73 -15.38 -19.79
CA GLU A 314 4.65 -16.38 -19.25
C GLU A 314 4.19 -17.79 -19.65
N ASN A 315 5.09 -18.78 -19.60
CA ASN A 315 4.79 -20.17 -19.99
C ASN A 315 3.55 -20.74 -19.29
N LYS A 316 3.33 -20.38 -18.03
CA LYS A 316 2.16 -20.81 -17.24
C LYS A 316 0.83 -20.27 -17.78
N ASP A 317 0.85 -19.17 -18.52
CA ASP A 317 -0.33 -18.47 -19.02
C ASP A 317 -0.70 -18.86 -20.46
N LEU A 318 0.27 -19.39 -21.22
CA LEU A 318 0.15 -19.61 -22.67
C LEU A 318 -1.00 -20.55 -23.05
N ASP A 319 -1.16 -21.67 -22.34
CA ASP A 319 -2.21 -22.65 -22.63
C ASP A 319 -3.60 -22.05 -22.44
N THR A 320 -3.80 -21.27 -21.37
CA THR A 320 -5.05 -20.57 -21.10
C THR A 320 -5.35 -19.54 -22.19
N LEU A 321 -4.37 -18.73 -22.58
CA LEU A 321 -4.54 -17.72 -23.63
C LEU A 321 -4.86 -18.37 -24.98
N LYS A 322 -4.19 -19.48 -25.31
CA LYS A 322 -4.43 -20.25 -26.53
C LYS A 322 -5.83 -20.86 -26.55
N ALA A 323 -6.23 -21.52 -25.47
CA ALA A 323 -7.56 -22.14 -25.35
C ALA A 323 -8.71 -21.13 -25.46
N ASN A 324 -8.46 -19.86 -25.09
CA ASN A 324 -9.44 -18.77 -25.17
C ASN A 324 -9.29 -17.89 -26.42
N GLY A 325 -8.56 -18.35 -27.45
CA GLY A 325 -8.52 -17.69 -28.76
C GLY A 325 -7.71 -16.38 -28.82
N PHE A 326 -6.86 -16.10 -27.82
CA PHE A 326 -6.05 -14.89 -27.81
C PHE A 326 -5.12 -14.82 -29.04
N PHE A 327 -4.40 -15.91 -29.33
CA PHE A 327 -3.49 -15.95 -30.48
C PHE A 327 -4.22 -15.92 -31.83
N GLN A 328 -5.46 -16.41 -31.90
CA GLN A 328 -6.30 -16.21 -33.09
C GLN A 328 -6.60 -14.73 -33.30
N SER A 329 -6.89 -13.99 -32.23
CA SER A 329 -7.10 -12.53 -32.31
C SER A 329 -5.83 -11.80 -32.74
N VAL A 330 -4.65 -12.25 -32.30
CA VAL A 330 -3.36 -11.74 -32.78
C VAL A 330 -3.21 -11.98 -34.28
N PHE A 331 -3.51 -13.18 -34.77
CA PHE A 331 -3.48 -13.50 -36.20
C PHE A 331 -4.43 -12.59 -37.00
N ASP A 332 -5.69 -12.50 -36.59
CA ASP A 332 -6.71 -11.70 -37.28
C ASP A 332 -6.30 -10.23 -37.36
N ILE A 333 -5.72 -9.67 -36.31
CA ILE A 333 -5.35 -8.26 -36.26
C ILE A 333 -4.01 -8.01 -36.95
N ALA A 334 -2.95 -8.70 -36.53
CA ALA A 334 -1.58 -8.42 -36.96
C ALA A 334 -1.29 -8.90 -38.39
N ILE A 335 -1.79 -10.09 -38.74
CA ILE A 335 -1.52 -10.76 -40.01
C ILE A 335 -2.61 -10.41 -41.02
N THR A 336 -3.88 -10.56 -40.67
CA THR A 336 -4.97 -10.39 -41.66
C THR A 336 -5.35 -8.91 -41.86
N LYS A 337 -5.67 -8.17 -40.79
CA LYS A 337 -6.15 -6.78 -40.90
C LYS A 337 -5.03 -5.77 -41.14
N LYS A 338 -3.93 -5.85 -40.37
CA LYS A 338 -2.81 -4.89 -40.40
C LYS A 338 -1.69 -5.31 -41.34
N ASP A 339 -1.57 -6.61 -41.59
CA ASP A 339 -0.62 -7.18 -42.55
C ASP A 339 0.83 -6.74 -42.29
N LEU A 340 1.14 -6.48 -41.00
CA LEU A 340 2.43 -5.99 -40.52
C LEU A 340 3.00 -4.79 -41.32
N LYS A 341 2.18 -3.94 -41.97
CA LYS A 341 2.67 -2.89 -42.88
C LYS A 341 3.26 -1.67 -42.18
N ASP A 342 2.73 -1.31 -41.01
CA ASP A 342 3.14 -0.13 -40.25
C ASP A 342 4.24 -0.51 -39.25
N TYR A 343 5.49 -0.16 -39.57
CA TYR A 343 6.64 -0.52 -38.74
C TYR A 343 6.58 0.08 -37.33
N LEU A 344 5.98 1.27 -37.13
CA LEU A 344 5.85 1.86 -35.80
C LEU A 344 4.85 1.08 -34.95
N TRP A 345 3.73 0.69 -35.55
CA TRP A 345 2.75 -0.16 -34.90
C TRP A 345 3.32 -1.54 -34.55
N VAL A 346 4.06 -2.16 -35.49
CA VAL A 346 4.71 -3.45 -35.29
C VAL A 346 5.76 -3.38 -34.18
N ASN A 347 6.60 -2.33 -34.16
CA ASN A 347 7.62 -2.15 -33.12
C ASN A 347 7.01 -2.09 -31.72
N GLY A 348 5.84 -1.46 -31.56
CA GLY A 348 5.16 -1.37 -30.27
C GLY A 348 4.61 -2.70 -29.72
N LYS A 349 4.72 -3.80 -30.49
CA LYS A 349 4.16 -5.12 -30.19
C LYS A 349 5.09 -6.27 -30.59
N CYS A 350 6.35 -6.00 -30.93
CA CYS A 350 7.21 -6.98 -31.60
C CYS A 350 7.42 -8.25 -30.79
N ASP A 351 7.55 -8.14 -29.46
CA ASP A 351 7.78 -9.29 -28.59
C ASP A 351 6.50 -10.12 -28.41
N LEU A 352 5.34 -9.46 -28.37
CA LEU A 352 4.05 -10.15 -28.33
C LEU A 352 3.73 -10.86 -29.65
N ILE A 353 4.10 -10.25 -30.79
CA ILE A 353 4.05 -10.91 -32.10
C ILE A 353 5.05 -12.08 -32.15
N GLY A 354 6.24 -11.93 -31.59
CA GLY A 354 7.21 -13.02 -31.44
C GLY A 354 6.66 -14.19 -30.61
N CYS A 355 6.02 -13.89 -29.48
CA CYS A 355 5.33 -14.88 -28.64
C CYS A 355 4.24 -15.61 -29.42
N PHE A 356 3.47 -14.91 -30.26
CA PHE A 356 2.52 -15.52 -31.19
C PHE A 356 3.20 -16.48 -32.18
N ILE A 357 4.32 -16.08 -32.80
CA ILE A 357 5.07 -16.92 -33.75
C ILE A 357 5.58 -18.22 -33.08
N GLU A 358 6.00 -18.13 -31.82
CA GLU A 358 6.49 -19.28 -31.05
C GLU A 358 5.37 -20.26 -30.68
N ASN A 359 4.13 -19.79 -30.50
CA ASN A 359 3.07 -20.56 -29.84
C ASN A 359 1.83 -20.85 -30.72
N HIS A 360 1.73 -20.21 -31.89
CA HIS A 360 0.65 -20.39 -32.84
C HIS A 360 1.15 -21.11 -34.11
N PRO A 361 0.36 -22.03 -34.70
CA PRO A 361 0.73 -22.66 -35.96
C PRO A 361 1.04 -21.64 -37.05
N LEU A 362 2.21 -21.79 -37.70
CA LEU A 362 2.57 -21.00 -38.87
C LEU A 362 1.72 -21.44 -40.07
N ASN A 363 1.23 -20.45 -40.82
CA ASN A 363 0.50 -20.65 -42.06
C ASN A 363 1.05 -19.71 -43.16
N PRO A 364 0.65 -19.91 -44.43
CA PRO A 364 1.14 -19.10 -45.55
C PRO A 364 0.94 -17.59 -45.36
N ASP A 365 -0.19 -17.15 -44.79
CA ASP A 365 -0.48 -15.74 -44.56
C ASP A 365 0.48 -15.11 -43.54
N THR A 366 0.78 -15.85 -42.46
CA THR A 366 1.74 -15.43 -41.42
C THR A 366 3.13 -15.27 -42.02
N VAL A 367 3.60 -16.29 -42.75
CA VAL A 367 4.93 -16.29 -43.40
C VAL A 367 5.02 -15.18 -44.44
N SER A 368 4.00 -15.02 -45.29
CA SER A 368 3.92 -13.96 -46.30
C SER A 368 3.98 -12.57 -45.68
N SER A 369 3.24 -12.34 -44.59
CA SER A 369 3.22 -11.03 -43.91
C SER A 369 4.56 -10.70 -43.27
N ILE A 370 5.24 -11.68 -42.67
CA ILE A 370 6.59 -11.50 -42.09
C ILE A 370 7.62 -11.20 -43.18
N ILE A 371 7.61 -11.95 -44.29
CA ILE A 371 8.51 -11.72 -45.44
C ILE A 371 8.26 -10.32 -46.04
N ARG A 372 6.99 -9.96 -46.26
CA ARG A 372 6.62 -8.64 -46.79
C ARG A 372 7.04 -7.51 -45.86
N ASN A 373 6.91 -7.68 -44.53
CA ASN A 373 7.44 -6.70 -43.58
C ASN A 373 8.96 -6.54 -43.73
N ALA A 374 9.71 -7.64 -43.79
CA ALA A 374 11.17 -7.61 -43.90
C ALA A 374 11.67 -7.01 -45.23
N GLN A 375 10.92 -7.20 -46.32
CA GLN A 375 11.23 -6.65 -47.65
C GLN A 375 10.65 -5.25 -47.89
N HIS A 376 9.87 -4.72 -46.95
CA HIS A 376 9.26 -3.41 -47.09
C HIS A 376 10.32 -2.31 -47.11
N ARG A 377 10.00 -1.15 -47.71
CA ARG A 377 10.93 0.01 -47.75
C ARG A 377 11.34 0.47 -46.34
N ASN A 378 10.41 0.39 -45.40
CA ASN A 378 10.61 0.68 -43.98
C ASN A 378 10.19 -0.55 -43.17
N PRO A 379 11.06 -1.56 -43.02
CA PRO A 379 10.74 -2.77 -42.28
C PRO A 379 10.79 -2.53 -40.76
N SER A 380 10.10 -3.36 -39.98
CA SER A 380 10.27 -3.37 -38.53
C SER A 380 11.57 -4.10 -38.20
N GLN A 381 12.66 -3.36 -38.03
CA GLN A 381 13.96 -3.94 -37.67
C GLN A 381 13.91 -4.72 -36.34
N TRP A 382 12.99 -4.34 -35.45
CA TRP A 382 12.78 -5.02 -34.18
C TRP A 382 12.09 -6.38 -34.40
N LEU A 383 11.09 -6.46 -35.27
CA LEU A 383 10.46 -7.72 -35.61
C LEU A 383 11.42 -8.64 -36.38
N VAL A 384 12.17 -8.12 -37.35
CA VAL A 384 13.20 -8.91 -38.07
C VAL A 384 14.18 -9.55 -37.08
N LYS A 385 14.74 -8.75 -36.17
CA LYS A 385 15.65 -9.24 -35.13
C LYS A 385 14.96 -10.23 -34.18
N ARG A 386 13.70 -10.00 -33.80
CA ARG A 386 12.95 -10.93 -32.95
C ARG A 386 12.75 -12.28 -33.64
N VAL A 387 12.40 -12.30 -34.92
CA VAL A 387 12.26 -13.53 -35.74
C VAL A 387 13.60 -14.25 -35.89
N GLN A 388 14.68 -13.53 -36.16
CA GLN A 388 16.03 -14.11 -36.17
C GLN A 388 16.37 -14.80 -34.85
N ASN A 389 16.11 -14.12 -33.73
CA ASN A 389 16.34 -14.70 -32.40
C ASN A 389 15.50 -15.98 -32.19
N ILE A 390 14.23 -15.99 -32.60
CA ILE A 390 13.37 -17.18 -32.56
C ILE A 390 13.96 -18.32 -33.39
N PHE A 391 14.45 -18.02 -34.59
CA PHE A 391 15.05 -19.02 -35.46
C PHE A 391 16.35 -19.61 -34.91
N LEU A 392 17.14 -18.79 -34.20
CA LEU A 392 18.34 -19.23 -33.51
C LEU A 392 18.01 -20.09 -32.28
N SER A 393 17.02 -19.69 -31.48
CA SER A 393 16.62 -20.43 -30.27
C SER A 393 15.78 -21.68 -30.57
N THR A 394 15.06 -21.69 -31.70
CA THR A 394 14.11 -22.73 -32.05
C THR A 394 14.19 -23.07 -33.54
N PRO A 395 15.21 -23.86 -33.95
CA PRO A 395 15.45 -24.20 -35.36
C PRO A 395 14.28 -24.88 -36.07
N GLU A 396 13.41 -25.58 -35.34
CA GLU A 396 12.21 -26.21 -35.89
C GLU A 396 11.22 -25.19 -36.48
N ILE A 397 11.09 -24.02 -35.84
CA ILE A 397 10.24 -22.92 -36.34
C ILE A 397 10.84 -22.37 -37.63
N LYS A 398 12.17 -22.19 -37.70
CA LYS A 398 12.88 -21.77 -38.92
C LYS A 398 12.62 -22.74 -40.06
N SER A 399 12.79 -24.04 -39.83
CA SER A 399 12.57 -25.07 -40.85
C SER A 399 11.13 -25.06 -41.38
N LYS A 400 10.13 -24.94 -40.49
CA LYS A 400 8.71 -24.81 -40.88
C LYS A 400 8.47 -23.54 -41.69
N PHE A 401 9.03 -22.41 -41.27
CA PHE A 401 8.91 -21.14 -41.97
C PHE A 401 9.46 -21.23 -43.41
N ILE A 402 10.67 -21.77 -43.58
CA ILE A 402 11.31 -21.93 -44.89
C ILE A 402 10.50 -22.89 -45.78
N ALA A 403 10.01 -24.00 -45.23
CA ALA A 403 9.19 -24.96 -45.99
C ALA A 403 7.87 -24.34 -46.48
N ILE A 404 7.19 -23.57 -45.63
CA ILE A 404 5.97 -22.85 -46.00
C ILE A 404 6.27 -21.78 -47.07
N ALA A 405 7.36 -21.01 -46.90
CA ALA A 405 7.77 -20.00 -47.87
C ALA A 405 8.07 -20.62 -49.25
N ALA A 406 8.80 -21.73 -49.29
CA ALA A 406 9.11 -22.46 -50.52
C ALA A 406 7.84 -22.98 -51.20
N THR A 407 6.91 -23.57 -50.44
CA THR A 407 5.62 -24.06 -50.96
C THR A 407 4.76 -22.93 -51.53
N ALA A 408 4.81 -21.75 -50.91
CA ALA A 408 4.07 -20.57 -51.35
C ALA A 408 4.79 -19.73 -52.44
N GLY A 409 6.00 -20.14 -52.87
CA GLY A 409 6.80 -19.40 -53.85
C GLY A 409 7.32 -18.04 -53.34
N LEU A 410 7.49 -17.89 -52.03
CA LEU A 410 7.92 -16.64 -51.40
C LEU A 410 9.46 -16.61 -51.23
N PRO A 411 10.17 -15.58 -51.73
CA PRO A 411 11.61 -15.48 -51.57
C PRO A 411 11.97 -15.14 -50.12
N VAL A 412 12.65 -16.06 -49.44
CA VAL A 412 13.10 -15.88 -48.04
C VAL A 412 14.23 -14.82 -48.00
N PRO A 413 14.05 -13.70 -47.27
CA PRO A 413 15.09 -12.68 -47.09
C PRO A 413 16.39 -13.26 -46.55
N VAL A 414 17.53 -12.69 -46.93
CA VAL A 414 18.87 -13.11 -46.45
C VAL A 414 18.93 -13.11 -44.93
N ASP A 415 18.28 -12.14 -44.28
CA ASP A 415 18.18 -12.02 -42.83
C ASP A 415 17.53 -13.24 -42.14
N PHE A 416 16.79 -14.07 -42.88
CA PHE A 416 16.07 -15.24 -42.38
C PHE A 416 16.64 -16.58 -42.86
N GLN A 417 17.68 -16.56 -43.70
CA GLN A 417 18.41 -17.75 -44.16
C GLN A 417 19.37 -18.25 -43.09
#